data_AF-A0A095X5R7-F1
#
_entry.id   AF-A0A095X5R7-F1
#
_cell.length_a   1.000
_cell.length_b   1.000
_cell.length_c   1.000
_cell.angle_alpha   90.00
_cell.angle_beta   90.00
_cell.angle_gamma   90.00
#
_symmetry.space_group_name_H-M   'P 1'
#
loop_
_entity.id
_entity.type
_entity.pdbx_description
1 polymer ?
#
loop_
_entity_poly.entity_id
_entity_poly.type
_entity_poly.pdbx_seq_one_letter_code
_entity_poly.pdbx_strand_id
1 'polypeptide(L)'
;MGFIKHRDPNKHPGFLTTSVARYSAMYPVNESPEHAVGRCLDFWNRFGARGETPGYREELALHGWTGTEIIIGSDLKELLWSGISDDWVNFAPRLFPQKLKRSMLGRNRVLVAARRASAEGEFFTELYCTPSDIIANNDSILNDVLYETLHQFEEEYRNTGLLRGGATYFYAADLPKDHFLETQNIYCIRRDVKRRRKGKI
;
A
#
# COMPACT_ATOMS: atom_id res chain seq x y z
N MET A 1 3.07 -7.36 -21.98
CA MET A 1 2.39 -6.70 -20.85
C MET A 1 1.27 -7.61 -20.36
N GLY A 2 1.39 -8.22 -19.18
CA GLY A 2 0.26 -8.91 -18.55
C GLY A 2 -0.77 -7.90 -18.04
N PHE A 3 -2.05 -8.16 -18.24
CA PHE A 3 -3.13 -7.34 -17.70
C PHE A 3 -3.28 -7.60 -16.20
N ILE A 4 -3.39 -6.53 -15.40
CA ILE A 4 -3.75 -6.63 -13.97
C ILE A 4 -5.19 -7.14 -13.91
N LYS A 5 -5.46 -8.20 -13.15
CA LYS A 5 -6.84 -8.65 -12.92
C LYS A 5 -7.55 -7.61 -12.05
N HIS A 6 -8.42 -6.81 -12.68
CA HIS A 6 -9.25 -5.84 -11.99
C HIS A 6 -10.24 -6.54 -11.05
N ARG A 7 -10.30 -6.12 -9.79
CA ARG A 7 -11.36 -6.49 -8.84
C ARG A 7 -12.38 -5.37 -8.74
N ASP A 8 -13.62 -5.75 -8.43
CA ASP A 8 -14.69 -4.79 -8.16
C ASP A 8 -14.32 -3.94 -6.94
N PRO A 9 -14.20 -2.60 -7.08
CA PRO A 9 -13.87 -1.70 -5.98
C PRO A 9 -14.93 -1.73 -4.86
N ASN A 10 -16.19 -2.02 -5.18
CA ASN A 10 -17.29 -1.99 -4.21
C ASN A 10 -17.45 -3.32 -3.44
N LYS A 11 -16.67 -4.34 -3.81
CA LYS A 11 -16.73 -5.64 -3.18
C LYS A 11 -15.61 -5.76 -2.16
N HIS A 12 -15.98 -5.68 -0.88
CA HIS A 12 -15.06 -5.98 0.21
C HIS A 12 -14.38 -7.33 -0.06
N PRO A 13 -13.06 -7.44 0.15
CA PRO A 13 -12.30 -8.64 -0.18
C PRO A 13 -12.81 -9.93 0.48
N GLY A 14 -13.61 -9.82 1.55
CA GLY A 14 -14.15 -10.96 2.30
C GLY A 14 -13.06 -11.69 3.08
N PHE A 15 -13.42 -12.75 3.80
CA PHE A 15 -12.43 -13.67 4.38
C PHE A 15 -11.70 -14.39 3.24
N LEU A 16 -10.42 -14.09 3.06
CA LEU A 16 -9.65 -14.64 1.95
C LEU A 16 -9.19 -16.05 2.30
N THR A 17 -9.46 -17.01 1.43
CA THR A 17 -9.04 -18.41 1.63
C THR A 17 -7.60 -18.67 1.17
N THR A 18 -6.95 -17.67 0.58
CA THR A 18 -5.60 -17.77 0.01
C THR A 18 -4.59 -16.96 0.82
N SER A 19 -3.48 -17.61 1.13
CA SER A 19 -2.55 -17.30 2.23
C SER A 19 -1.63 -16.09 2.05
N VAL A 20 -1.80 -15.24 1.03
CA VAL A 20 -1.01 -14.01 0.85
C VAL A 20 -1.84 -12.93 0.14
N ALA A 21 -2.78 -12.34 0.85
CA ALA A 21 -3.56 -11.21 0.36
C ALA A 21 -2.86 -9.90 0.70
N ARG A 22 -2.27 -9.24 -0.31
CA ARG A 22 -1.79 -7.85 -0.18
C ARG A 22 -2.74 -6.96 -0.97
N TYR A 23 -3.85 -6.55 -0.34
CA TYR A 23 -4.79 -5.64 -0.97
C TYR A 23 -4.08 -4.33 -1.31
N SER A 24 -4.05 -3.99 -2.59
CA SER A 24 -3.25 -2.92 -3.17
C SER A 24 -4.11 -2.06 -4.09
N ALA A 25 -3.68 -0.83 -4.31
CA ALA A 25 -4.32 0.08 -5.24
C ALA A 25 -3.30 0.74 -6.17
N MET A 26 -3.72 0.96 -7.41
CA MET A 26 -3.05 1.81 -8.40
C MET A 26 -3.99 2.97 -8.76
N TYR A 27 -3.50 4.19 -8.62
CA TYR A 27 -4.20 5.43 -8.89
C TYR A 27 -3.61 6.07 -10.15
N PRO A 28 -4.39 6.22 -11.23
CA PRO A 28 -3.96 6.99 -12.40
C PRO A 28 -4.16 8.48 -12.13
N VAL A 29 -3.06 9.25 -12.06
CA VAL A 29 -3.09 10.66 -11.65
C VAL A 29 -2.44 11.59 -12.67
N ASN A 30 -2.99 12.78 -12.79
CA ASN A 30 -2.57 13.84 -13.71
C ASN A 30 -1.57 14.80 -13.07
N GLU A 31 -0.47 14.26 -12.55
CA GLU A 31 0.62 15.03 -11.95
C GLU A 31 1.97 14.31 -12.08
N SER A 32 3.06 14.94 -11.63
CA SER A 32 4.38 14.29 -11.66
C SER A 32 4.50 13.18 -10.60
N PRO A 33 5.32 12.14 -10.83
CA PRO A 33 5.55 11.08 -9.85
C PRO A 33 5.95 11.58 -8.45
N GLU A 34 6.75 12.64 -8.38
CA GLU A 34 7.22 13.25 -7.14
C GLU A 34 6.07 13.87 -6.35
N HIS A 35 5.20 14.64 -7.02
CA HIS A 35 4.05 15.26 -6.37
C HIS A 35 3.01 14.21 -5.95
N ALA A 36 2.77 13.19 -6.78
CA ALA A 36 1.85 12.10 -6.46
C ALA A 36 2.28 11.34 -5.20
N VAL A 37 3.57 11.01 -5.12
CA VAL A 37 4.17 10.38 -3.94
C VAL A 37 4.07 11.30 -2.73
N GLY A 38 4.41 12.59 -2.86
CA GLY A 38 4.30 13.56 -1.77
C GLY A 38 2.89 13.63 -1.18
N ARG A 39 1.87 13.76 -2.03
CA ARG A 39 0.45 13.80 -1.64
C ARG A 39 0.02 12.51 -0.92
N CYS A 40 0.46 11.37 -1.44
CA CYS A 40 0.20 10.08 -0.84
C CYS A 40 0.86 9.96 0.55
N LEU A 41 2.11 10.39 0.67
CA LEU A 41 2.83 10.40 1.95
C LEU A 41 2.17 11.35 2.96
N ASP A 42 1.69 12.52 2.55
CA ASP A 42 0.94 13.43 3.42
C ASP A 42 -0.33 12.78 3.96
N PHE A 43 -1.07 12.06 3.10
CA PHE A 43 -2.21 11.27 3.52
C PHE A 43 -1.81 10.18 4.52
N TRP A 44 -0.79 9.38 4.21
CA TRP A 44 -0.32 8.32 5.11
C TRP A 44 0.25 8.87 6.42
N ASN A 45 0.85 10.07 6.42
CA ASN A 45 1.31 10.74 7.63
C ASN A 45 0.13 11.19 8.51
N ARG A 46 -0.93 11.75 7.92
CA ARG A 46 -2.20 12.02 8.64
C ARG A 46 -2.81 10.73 9.19
N PHE A 47 -2.82 9.66 8.38
CA PHE A 47 -3.26 8.35 8.80
C PHE A 47 -2.43 7.83 9.96
N GLY A 48 -1.10 8.00 9.91
CA GLY A 48 -0.24 7.62 11.02
C GLY A 48 1.06 6.91 10.74
N ALA A 49 1.60 7.05 9.54
CA ALA A 49 2.91 6.54 9.20
C ALA A 49 3.95 7.01 10.23
N ARG A 50 4.84 6.10 10.62
CA ARG A 50 5.87 6.33 11.64
C ARG A 50 7.21 6.79 11.06
N GLY A 51 7.29 6.87 9.74
CA GLY A 51 8.49 7.19 9.00
C GLY A 51 8.72 6.22 7.86
N GLU A 52 9.83 6.45 7.17
CA GLU A 52 10.23 5.74 5.98
C GLU A 52 11.32 4.70 6.28
N THR A 53 11.38 3.64 5.48
CA THR A 53 12.50 2.70 5.49
C THR A 53 13.69 3.31 4.75
N PRO A 54 14.84 3.54 5.42
CA PRO A 54 16.02 4.11 4.77
C PRO A 54 16.53 3.26 3.62
N GLY A 55 16.92 3.88 2.50
CA GLY A 55 17.49 3.23 1.31
C GLY A 55 16.47 2.87 0.23
N TYR A 56 15.16 2.93 0.52
CA TYR A 56 14.13 2.58 -0.46
C TYR A 56 13.98 3.63 -1.56
N ARG A 57 14.10 4.92 -1.23
CA ARG A 57 14.01 6.00 -2.23
C ARG A 57 15.05 5.83 -3.33
N GLU A 58 16.28 5.55 -2.91
CA GLU A 58 17.43 5.37 -3.79
C GLU A 58 17.27 4.10 -4.63
N GLU A 59 16.87 2.98 -4.01
CA GLU A 59 16.68 1.73 -4.74
C GLU A 59 15.54 1.86 -5.77
N LEU A 60 14.42 2.49 -5.42
CA LEU A 60 13.33 2.73 -6.38
C LEU A 60 13.78 3.61 -7.56
N ALA A 61 14.55 4.66 -7.28
CA ALA A 61 15.07 5.56 -8.31
C ALA A 61 15.98 4.85 -9.32
N LEU A 62 16.78 3.86 -8.88
CA LEU A 62 17.61 3.04 -9.77
C LEU A 62 16.78 2.25 -10.80
N HIS A 63 15.53 1.96 -10.50
CA HIS A 63 14.62 1.23 -11.39
C HIS A 63 13.63 2.16 -12.12
N GLY A 64 13.85 3.47 -12.08
CA GLY A 64 12.98 4.47 -12.74
C GLY A 64 11.67 4.74 -12.01
N TRP A 65 11.60 4.41 -10.72
CA TRP A 65 10.45 4.67 -9.86
C TRP A 65 10.75 5.81 -8.88
N THR A 66 9.75 6.64 -8.63
CA THR A 66 9.78 7.62 -7.55
C THR A 66 8.96 7.08 -6.39
N GLY A 67 9.49 7.02 -5.17
CA GLY A 67 8.71 6.46 -4.09
C GLY A 67 9.52 6.16 -2.84
N THR A 68 8.89 5.54 -1.86
CA THR A 68 9.52 5.07 -0.62
C THR A 68 8.68 3.96 0.01
N GLU A 69 9.23 3.29 1.02
CA GLU A 69 8.47 2.38 1.89
C GLU A 69 8.22 3.07 3.21
N ILE A 70 6.97 3.12 3.66
CA ILE A 70 6.55 3.67 4.94
C ILE A 70 6.24 2.57 5.95
N ILE A 71 6.34 2.90 7.22
CA ILE A 71 5.99 2.02 8.34
C ILE A 71 4.66 2.47 8.95
N ILE A 72 3.70 1.56 9.06
CA ILE A 72 2.39 1.78 9.70
C ILE A 72 2.19 0.80 10.87
N GLY A 73 1.19 1.08 11.72
CA GLY A 73 0.84 0.23 12.87
C GLY A 73 1.84 0.28 14.02
N SER A 74 1.72 -0.65 14.98
CA SER A 74 2.56 -0.70 16.18
C SER A 74 2.87 -2.12 16.64
N ASP A 75 4.06 -2.32 17.20
CA ASP A 75 4.46 -3.56 17.90
C ASP A 75 3.76 -3.71 19.28
N LEU A 76 2.94 -2.74 19.70
CA LEU A 76 2.20 -2.73 20.98
C LEU A 76 0.78 -3.32 20.86
N LYS A 77 0.43 -3.91 19.70
CA LYS A 77 -0.89 -4.53 19.44
C LYS A 77 -1.26 -5.56 20.52
N GLU A 78 -0.32 -6.42 20.91
CA GLU A 78 -0.51 -7.47 21.92
C GLU A 78 -0.77 -6.91 23.34
N LEU A 79 -0.20 -5.74 23.67
CA LEU A 79 -0.31 -5.15 25.01
C LEU A 79 -1.61 -4.36 25.20
N LEU A 80 -2.08 -3.68 24.15
CA LEU A 80 -3.24 -2.78 24.22
C LEU A 80 -4.58 -3.48 24.02
N TRP A 81 -4.61 -4.66 23.39
CA TRP A 81 -5.86 -5.31 22.94
C TRP A 81 -6.11 -6.69 23.56
N SER A 82 -5.28 -7.16 24.51
CA SER A 82 -5.42 -8.47 25.19
C SER A 82 -6.72 -8.65 26.00
N GLY A 83 -7.56 -7.62 26.12
CA GLY A 83 -8.82 -7.64 26.84
C GLY A 83 -10.06 -7.29 26.02
N ILE A 84 -9.95 -7.16 24.69
CA ILE A 84 -11.08 -6.82 23.81
C ILE A 84 -11.44 -8.05 22.99
N SER A 85 -12.70 -8.49 23.08
CA SER A 85 -13.16 -9.72 22.42
C SER A 85 -13.05 -9.62 20.90
N ASP A 86 -12.65 -10.73 20.26
CA ASP A 86 -12.55 -10.85 18.80
C ASP A 86 -13.84 -10.44 18.06
N ASP A 87 -14.99 -10.54 18.73
CA ASP A 87 -16.30 -10.13 18.20
C ASP A 87 -16.41 -8.62 17.91
N TRP A 88 -15.75 -7.76 18.69
CA TRP A 88 -15.87 -6.31 18.54
C TRP A 88 -15.08 -5.78 17.35
N VAL A 89 -13.98 -6.44 16.99
CA VAL A 89 -13.09 -6.05 15.90
C VAL A 89 -13.74 -6.32 14.52
N ASN A 90 -14.61 -7.33 14.44
CA ASN A 90 -15.29 -7.72 13.20
C ASN A 90 -16.54 -6.88 12.86
N PHE A 91 -17.05 -6.05 13.78
CA PHE A 91 -18.40 -5.49 13.62
C PHE A 91 -18.47 -4.24 12.72
N ALA A 92 -17.42 -3.41 12.65
CA ALA A 92 -17.28 -2.37 11.61
C ALA A 92 -15.97 -1.57 11.78
N PRO A 93 -14.87 -1.96 11.11
CA PRO A 93 -13.67 -1.13 11.01
C PRO A 93 -14.01 0.30 10.57
N ARG A 94 -15.03 0.48 9.70
CA ARG A 94 -15.55 1.78 9.23
C ARG A 94 -15.87 2.78 10.34
N LEU A 95 -16.43 2.32 11.45
CA LEU A 95 -16.90 3.18 12.54
C LEU A 95 -15.77 3.56 13.52
N PHE A 96 -14.60 2.94 13.39
CA PHE A 96 -13.50 3.20 14.29
C PHE A 96 -12.75 4.48 13.94
N PRO A 97 -12.44 5.33 14.95
CA PRO A 97 -11.52 6.43 14.78
C PRO A 97 -10.20 5.97 14.16
N GLN A 98 -9.57 6.81 13.35
CA GLN A 98 -8.30 6.46 12.67
C GLN A 98 -7.20 6.05 13.67
N LYS A 99 -7.16 6.69 14.85
CA LYS A 99 -6.29 6.31 15.97
C LYS A 99 -6.47 4.86 16.41
N LEU A 100 -7.73 4.41 16.47
CA LEU A 100 -8.14 3.06 16.86
C LEU A 100 -7.78 2.04 15.79
N LYS A 101 -8.03 2.34 14.51
CA LYS A 101 -7.60 1.50 13.37
C LYS A 101 -6.10 1.25 13.40
N ARG A 102 -5.28 2.28 13.65
CA ARG A 102 -3.81 2.17 13.71
C ARG A 102 -3.32 1.29 14.85
N SER A 103 -3.92 1.40 16.03
CA SER A 103 -3.50 0.62 17.20
C SER A 103 -3.80 -0.87 17.05
N MET A 104 -4.78 -1.21 16.21
CA MET A 104 -5.12 -2.60 15.87
C MET A 104 -4.16 -3.22 14.84
N LEU A 105 -3.32 -2.41 14.19
CA LEU A 105 -2.33 -2.90 13.24
C LEU A 105 -1.04 -3.29 13.96
N GLY A 106 -0.56 -4.51 13.69
CA GLY A 106 0.84 -4.85 13.93
C GLY A 106 1.74 -3.93 13.09
N ARG A 107 3.02 -3.82 13.44
CA ARG A 107 3.95 -3.05 12.60
C ARG A 107 4.02 -3.65 11.20
N ASN A 108 3.55 -2.89 10.23
CA ASN A 108 3.50 -3.27 8.83
C ASN A 108 4.17 -2.21 7.98
N ARG A 109 4.48 -2.57 6.74
CA ARG A 109 5.10 -1.66 5.77
C ARG A 109 4.28 -1.55 4.50
N VAL A 110 4.19 -0.33 3.98
CA VAL A 110 3.49 -0.02 2.73
C VAL A 110 4.48 0.64 1.79
N LEU A 111 4.62 0.10 0.59
CA LEU A 111 5.37 0.69 -0.50
C LEU A 111 4.48 1.68 -1.24
N VAL A 112 4.92 2.93 -1.29
CA VAL A 112 4.33 4.00 -2.10
C VAL A 112 5.28 4.27 -3.24
N ALA A 113 4.88 3.96 -4.47
CA ALA A 113 5.74 4.08 -5.64
C ALA A 113 4.96 4.61 -6.84
N ALA A 114 5.53 5.57 -7.54
CA ALA A 114 4.97 6.20 -8.72
C ALA A 114 5.93 6.10 -9.89
N ARG A 115 5.37 5.95 -11.09
CA ARG A 115 6.12 6.05 -12.34
C ARG A 115 5.30 6.79 -13.39
N ARG A 116 5.99 7.35 -14.37
CA ARG A 116 5.34 7.90 -15.56
C ARG A 116 4.90 6.76 -16.46
N ALA A 117 3.65 6.81 -16.89
CA ALA A 117 3.05 5.89 -17.84
C ALA A 117 2.49 6.66 -19.03
N SER A 118 2.27 5.95 -20.14
CA SER A 118 1.61 6.48 -21.32
C SER A 118 0.57 5.48 -21.79
N ALA A 119 -0.66 5.96 -21.98
CA ALA A 119 -1.76 5.19 -22.54
C ALA A 119 -2.44 6.04 -23.60
N GLU A 120 -2.61 5.48 -24.79
CA GLU A 120 -3.30 6.12 -25.92
C GLU A 120 -2.68 7.49 -26.31
N GLY A 121 -1.37 7.65 -26.12
CA GLY A 121 -0.65 8.88 -26.44
C GLY A 121 -0.68 9.95 -25.34
N GLU A 122 -1.43 9.74 -24.26
CA GLU A 122 -1.45 10.64 -23.11
C GLU A 122 -0.52 10.14 -21.99
N PHE A 123 0.31 11.05 -21.47
CA PHE A 123 1.16 10.77 -20.31
C PHE A 123 0.42 11.02 -19.01
N PHE A 124 0.53 10.08 -18.08
CA PHE A 124 0.00 10.18 -16.73
C PHE A 124 0.97 9.51 -15.76
N THR A 125 0.66 9.57 -14.47
CA THR A 125 1.43 8.89 -13.44
C THR A 125 0.62 7.74 -12.87
N GLU A 126 1.21 6.55 -12.82
CA GLU A 126 0.66 5.43 -12.06
C GLU A 126 1.23 5.50 -10.65
N LEU A 127 0.40 5.81 -9.66
CA LEU A 127 0.75 5.81 -8.25
C LEU A 127 0.26 4.52 -7.60
N TYR A 128 1.16 3.76 -7.00
CA TYR A 128 0.87 2.50 -6.35
C TYR A 128 0.99 2.61 -4.83
N CYS A 129 0.05 1.98 -4.12
CA CYS A 129 0.12 1.72 -2.69
C CYS A 129 -0.05 0.22 -2.46
N THR A 130 1.04 -0.44 -2.04
CA THR A 130 1.10 -1.91 -1.89
C THR A 130 1.76 -2.29 -0.58
N PRO A 131 1.17 -3.15 0.25
CA PRO A 131 1.85 -3.71 1.41
C PRO A 131 3.14 -4.40 1.00
N SER A 132 4.26 -4.12 1.66
CA SER A 132 5.57 -4.68 1.27
C SER A 132 5.98 -5.90 2.09
N ASP A 133 5.40 -6.07 3.27
CA ASP A 133 5.56 -7.29 4.05
C ASP A 133 4.72 -8.44 3.43
N ILE A 134 5.26 -9.66 3.46
CA ILE A 134 4.47 -10.86 3.16
C ILE A 134 3.51 -11.00 4.34
N ILE A 135 2.23 -10.76 4.10
CA ILE A 135 1.16 -10.96 5.07
C ILE A 135 0.97 -12.48 5.18
N ALA A 136 1.84 -13.12 5.96
CA ALA A 136 1.66 -14.49 6.41
C ALA A 136 0.64 -14.46 7.53
N ASN A 137 -0.38 -15.31 7.40
CA ASN A 137 -1.67 -15.23 8.07
C ASN A 137 -2.56 -14.14 7.51
N ASN A 138 -3.75 -14.59 7.17
CA ASN A 138 -4.94 -13.87 6.78
C ASN A 138 -5.35 -12.84 7.85
N ASP A 139 -4.53 -11.82 8.13
CA ASP A 139 -4.83 -10.74 9.08
C ASP A 139 -5.92 -9.89 8.44
N SER A 140 -7.16 -10.33 8.63
CA SER A 140 -8.37 -9.69 8.12
C SER A 140 -8.39 -8.22 8.50
N ILE A 141 -7.94 -7.89 9.71
CA ILE A 141 -7.88 -6.52 10.21
C ILE A 141 -6.96 -5.65 9.36
N LEU A 142 -5.76 -6.14 8.99
CA LEU A 142 -4.86 -5.38 8.12
C LEU A 142 -5.47 -5.16 6.74
N ASN A 143 -6.08 -6.20 6.14
CA ASN A 143 -6.72 -6.08 4.84
C ASN A 143 -7.93 -5.14 4.87
N ASP A 144 -8.76 -5.19 5.91
CA ASP A 144 -9.92 -4.31 6.08
C ASP A 144 -9.48 -2.86 6.29
N VAL A 145 -8.47 -2.63 7.14
CA VAL A 145 -7.91 -1.29 7.34
C VAL A 145 -7.29 -0.76 6.05
N LEU A 146 -6.54 -1.58 5.30
CA LEU A 146 -5.99 -1.17 4.01
C LEU A 146 -7.09 -0.88 2.98
N TYR A 147 -8.11 -1.74 2.88
CA TYR A 147 -9.27 -1.53 2.01
C TYR A 147 -9.88 -0.15 2.26
N GLU A 148 -10.27 0.13 3.50
CA GLU A 148 -10.89 1.40 3.88
C GLU A 148 -9.95 2.59 3.67
N THR A 149 -8.67 2.45 4.01
CA THR A 149 -7.71 3.55 3.95
C THR A 149 -7.36 3.92 2.50
N LEU A 150 -7.26 2.92 1.61
CA LEU A 150 -7.02 3.14 0.19
C LEU A 150 -8.23 3.78 -0.50
N HIS A 151 -9.45 3.42 -0.11
CA HIS A 151 -10.67 4.09 -0.60
C HIS A 151 -10.77 5.54 -0.10
N GLN A 152 -10.46 5.80 1.17
CA GLN A 152 -10.40 7.17 1.71
C GLN A 152 -9.39 8.04 0.95
N PHE A 153 -8.22 7.48 0.62
CA PHE A 153 -7.24 8.17 -0.20
C PHE A 153 -7.77 8.45 -1.61
N GLU A 154 -8.46 7.49 -2.23
CA GLU A 154 -9.09 7.68 -3.54
C GLU A 154 -10.08 8.85 -3.53
N GLU A 155 -10.94 8.92 -2.52
CA GLU A 155 -11.93 9.99 -2.36
C GLU A 155 -11.27 11.35 -2.15
N GLU A 156 -10.27 11.43 -1.27
CA GLU A 156 -9.49 12.65 -1.06
C GLU A 156 -8.80 13.11 -2.36
N TYR A 157 -8.21 12.18 -3.12
CA TYR A 157 -7.58 12.48 -4.39
C TYR A 157 -8.58 12.93 -5.45
N ARG A 158 -9.72 12.26 -5.53
CA ARG A 158 -10.80 12.58 -6.48
C ARG A 158 -11.30 14.01 -6.26
N ASN A 159 -11.40 14.45 -5.00
CA ASN A 159 -11.81 15.80 -4.65
C ASN A 159 -10.82 16.88 -5.12
N THR A 160 -9.57 16.53 -5.45
CA THR A 160 -8.60 17.46 -6.05
C THR A 160 -8.76 17.63 -7.56
N GLY A 161 -9.52 16.75 -8.22
CA GLY A 161 -9.64 16.71 -9.68
C GLY A 161 -8.40 16.15 -10.41
N LEU A 162 -7.39 15.66 -9.68
CA LEU A 162 -6.15 15.12 -10.26
C LEU A 162 -6.23 13.65 -10.63
N LEU A 163 -7.26 12.93 -10.18
CA LEU A 163 -7.46 11.52 -10.49
C LEU A 163 -8.09 11.38 -11.89
N ARG A 164 -7.43 10.67 -12.82
CA ARG A 164 -7.88 10.51 -14.22
C ARG A 164 -9.09 9.59 -14.36
N GLY A 165 -9.33 8.73 -13.38
CA GLY A 165 -10.40 7.73 -13.37
C GLY A 165 -10.59 7.11 -11.99
N GLY A 166 -11.07 5.88 -11.91
CA GLY A 166 -11.09 5.13 -10.65
C GLY A 166 -9.73 4.51 -10.32
N ALA A 167 -9.49 4.28 -9.03
CA ALA A 167 -8.38 3.43 -8.61
C ALA A 167 -8.60 1.98 -9.10
N THR A 168 -7.51 1.34 -9.52
CA THR A 168 -7.49 -0.09 -9.80
C THR A 168 -7.05 -0.83 -8.54
N TYR A 169 -7.96 -1.63 -7.98
CA TYR A 169 -7.69 -2.47 -6.83
C TYR A 169 -7.32 -3.89 -7.27
N PHE A 170 -6.31 -4.46 -6.63
CA PHE A 170 -5.77 -5.78 -6.97
C PHE A 170 -5.08 -6.41 -5.77
N TYR A 171 -4.89 -7.73 -5.80
CA TYR A 171 -3.92 -8.37 -4.91
C TYR A 171 -2.57 -8.40 -5.58
N ALA A 172 -1.51 -8.32 -4.77
CA ALA A 172 -0.16 -8.55 -5.27
C ALA A 172 0.03 -9.81 -6.12
N ALA A 173 -0.70 -10.89 -5.82
CA ALA A 173 -0.65 -12.14 -6.60
C ALA A 173 -1.26 -11.99 -8.01
N ASP A 174 -2.06 -10.96 -8.25
CA ASP A 174 -2.65 -10.63 -9.55
C ASP A 174 -1.70 -9.79 -10.43
N LEU A 175 -0.56 -9.33 -9.89
CA LEU A 175 0.45 -8.63 -10.68
C LEU A 175 1.20 -9.60 -11.61
N PRO A 176 1.56 -9.17 -12.83
CA PRO A 176 2.45 -9.93 -13.70
C PRO A 176 3.78 -10.26 -12.99
N LYS A 177 4.36 -11.43 -13.28
CA LYS A 177 5.62 -11.88 -12.65
C LYS A 177 6.81 -10.94 -12.94
N ASP A 178 6.77 -10.27 -14.08
CA ASP A 178 7.72 -9.27 -14.52
C ASP A 178 7.42 -7.86 -13.97
N HIS A 179 6.31 -7.68 -13.24
CA HIS A 179 5.96 -6.40 -12.66
C HIS A 179 6.89 -6.03 -11.50
N PHE A 180 7.41 -4.81 -11.50
CA PHE A 180 8.37 -4.34 -10.49
C PHE A 180 7.86 -4.46 -9.04
N LEU A 181 6.56 -4.27 -8.82
CA LEU A 181 5.91 -4.37 -7.50
C LEU A 181 5.38 -5.76 -7.16
N GLU A 182 5.72 -6.79 -7.95
CA GLU A 182 5.41 -8.17 -7.61
C GLU A 182 6.13 -8.58 -6.29
N THR A 183 5.56 -9.54 -5.57
CA THR A 183 6.01 -10.00 -4.25
C THR A 183 7.48 -10.37 -4.18
N GLN A 184 7.95 -11.14 -5.15
CA GLN A 184 9.34 -11.56 -5.20
C GLN A 184 10.26 -10.37 -5.47
N ASN A 185 9.83 -9.44 -6.32
CA ASN A 185 10.61 -8.24 -6.65
C ASN A 185 10.72 -7.30 -5.45
N ILE A 186 9.63 -7.09 -4.70
CA ILE A 186 9.66 -6.31 -3.44
C ILE A 186 10.59 -6.96 -2.40
N TYR A 187 10.61 -8.29 -2.31
CA TYR A 187 11.55 -8.99 -1.45
C TYR A 187 13.01 -8.77 -1.87
N CYS A 188 13.29 -8.78 -3.18
CA CYS A 188 14.61 -8.49 -3.72
C CYS A 188 15.05 -7.05 -3.41
N ILE A 189 14.21 -6.05 -3.67
CA ILE A 189 14.46 -4.63 -3.32
C ILE A 189 14.86 -4.53 -1.85
N ARG A 190 14.08 -5.14 -0.97
CA ARG A 190 14.36 -5.12 0.47
C ARG A 190 15.70 -5.74 0.83
N ARG A 191 16.04 -6.86 0.20
CA ARG A 191 17.33 -7.54 0.38
C ARG A 191 18.46 -6.62 -0.05
N ASP A 192 18.33 -5.96 -1.19
CA ASP A 192 19.36 -5.09 -1.75
C ASP A 192 19.55 -3.82 -0.92
N VAL A 193 18.45 -3.18 -0.49
CA VAL A 193 18.48 -2.08 0.49
C VAL A 193 19.22 -2.50 1.76
N LYS A 194 18.93 -3.69 2.31
CA LYS A 194 19.64 -4.21 3.50
C LYS A 194 21.12 -4.46 3.24
N ARG A 195 21.50 -4.91 2.05
CA ARG A 195 22.89 -5.16 1.69
C ARG A 195 23.67 -3.86 1.51
N ARG A 196 23.12 -2.88 0.78
CA ARG A 196 23.71 -1.55 0.60
C ARG A 196 23.92 -0.85 1.94
N ARG A 197 22.91 -0.88 2.83
CA ARG A 197 23.04 -0.32 4.19
C ARG A 197 24.13 -0.96 5.05
N LYS A 198 24.54 -2.19 4.73
CA LYS A 198 25.62 -2.91 5.42
C LYS A 198 26.97 -2.76 4.69
N GLY A 199 27.07 -1.93 3.66
CA GLY A 199 28.28 -1.77 2.83
C GLY A 199 28.68 -3.05 2.10
N LYS A 200 27.71 -3.94 1.79
CA LYS A 200 27.96 -5.23 1.14
C LYS A 200 27.76 -5.21 -0.39
N ILE A 201 27.57 -4.02 -0.95
CA ILE A 201 27.42 -3.68 -2.38
C ILE A 201 27.93 -2.25 -2.52
#